data_AF-M7AP03-F1
#
_entry.id   AF-M7AP03-F1
#
_cell.length_a   1.000
_cell.length_b   1.000
_cell.length_c   1.000
_cell.angle_alpha   90.00
_cell.angle_beta   90.00
_cell.angle_gamma   90.00
#
_symmetry.space_group_name_H-M   'P 1'
#
loop_
_entity.id
_entity.type
_entity.pdbx_description
1 polymer ?
#
loop_
_entity_poly.entity_id
_entity_poly.type
_entity_poly.pdbx_seq_one_letter_code
_entity_poly.pdbx_strand_id
1 'polypeptide(L)' 'MAATQQQMNDAQLPLDQRDYCAHYLIKLMKCKRDNFPNFLACPRYVMRMKEFERERRLLVRKKRLEQEAAGA' A
#
# COMPACT_ATOMS: atom_id res chain seq x y z
N MET A 1 -7.80 -10.63 5.04
CA MET A 1 -7.88 -9.25 5.57
C MET A 1 -7.36 -9.30 6.99
N ALA A 2 -6.25 -8.62 7.30
CA ALA A 2 -5.60 -8.76 8.61
C ALA A 2 -6.30 -7.96 9.72
N ALA A 3 -7.06 -6.92 9.37
CA ALA A 3 -7.93 -6.20 10.29
C ALA A 3 -9.32 -6.84 10.32
N THR A 4 -9.92 -6.92 11.50
CA THR A 4 -11.31 -7.38 11.65
C THR A 4 -12.29 -6.28 11.26
N GLN A 5 -13.52 -6.64 10.90
CA GLN A 5 -14.56 -5.65 10.59
C GLN A 5 -14.90 -4.75 11.78
N GLN A 6 -14.88 -5.30 12.99
CA GLN A 6 -15.07 -4.54 14.23
C GLN A 6 -13.97 -3.48 14.39
N GLN A 7 -12.70 -3.84 14.22
CA GLN A 7 -11.57 -2.89 14.30
C GLN A 7 -11.68 -1.74 13.27
N MET A 8 -12.23 -1.99 12.09
CA MET A 8 -12.47 -0.94 11.08
C MET A 8 -13.63 -0.01 11.44
N ASN A 9 -14.66 -0.55 12.10
CA ASN A 9 -15.79 0.24 12.60
C ASN A 9 -15.38 1.09 13.82
N ASP A 10 -14.61 0.52 14.75
CA ASP A 10 -14.09 1.22 15.92
C ASP A 10 -13.15 2.38 15.52
N ALA A 11 -12.36 2.17 14.47
CA ALA A 11 -11.50 3.19 13.87
C ALA A 11 -12.28 4.19 12.99
N GLN A 12 -13.59 4.04 12.84
CA GLN A 12 -14.48 4.90 12.04
C GLN A 12 -13.95 5.16 10.63
N LEU A 13 -13.43 4.12 9.97
CA LEU A 13 -12.90 4.24 8.62
C LEU A 13 -14.03 4.45 7.59
N PRO A 14 -13.87 5.41 6.64
CA PRO A 14 -14.81 5.56 5.53
C PRO A 14 -14.76 4.33 4.62
N LEU A 15 -15.86 4.06 3.91
CA LEU A 15 -16.00 2.85 3.08
C LEU A 15 -14.88 2.70 2.05
N ASP A 16 -14.47 3.81 1.42
CA ASP A 16 -13.40 3.84 0.41
C ASP A 16 -12.02 3.42 0.94
N GLN A 17 -11.83 3.43 2.27
CA GLN A 17 -10.55 3.09 2.91
C GLN A 17 -10.58 1.70 3.57
N ARG A 18 -11.69 0.96 3.45
CA ARG A 18 -11.86 -0.40 3.99
C ARG A 18 -11.32 -1.47 3.04
N ASP A 19 -10.14 -1.23 2.50
CA ASP A 19 -9.45 -2.16 1.62
C ASP A 19 -8.81 -3.31 2.41
N TYR A 20 -8.31 -4.32 1.70
CA TYR A 20 -7.47 -5.37 2.28
C TYR A 20 -6.26 -4.81 3.05
N CYS A 21 -5.84 -3.58 2.73
CA CYS A 21 -4.71 -2.83 3.30
C CYS A 21 -5.08 -1.98 4.55
N ALA A 22 -6.34 -1.95 4.99
CA ALA A 22 -6.82 -1.08 6.09
C ALA A 22 -6.02 -1.23 7.41
N HIS A 23 -5.42 -2.40 7.65
CA HIS A 23 -4.57 -2.66 8.81
C HIS A 23 -3.33 -1.74 8.90
N TYR A 24 -2.76 -1.31 7.78
CA TYR A 24 -1.65 -0.35 7.79
C TYR A 24 -2.13 1.08 8.07
N LEU A 25 -3.32 1.44 7.60
CA LEU A 25 -3.92 2.75 7.86
C LEU A 25 -4.21 2.93 9.35
N ILE A 26 -4.78 1.91 10.00
CA ILE A 26 -5.04 1.92 11.45
C ILE A 26 -3.74 2.12 12.24
N LYS A 27 -2.64 1.44 11.85
CA LYS A 27 -1.32 1.62 12.48
C LYS A 27 -0.77 3.03 12.32
N LEU A 28 -0.94 3.63 11.15
CA LEU A 28 -0.51 5.00 10.88
C LEU A 28 -1.34 6.02 11.67
N MET A 29 -2.66 5.83 11.78
CA MET A 29 -3.52 6.67 12.62
C MET A 29 -3.13 6.60 14.09
N LYS A 30 -2.84 5.38 14.60
CA LYS A 30 -2.35 5.18 15.96
C LYS A 30 -1.02 5.89 16.20
N CYS A 31 -0.04 5.69 15.32
CA CYS A 31 1.26 6.34 15.37
C CYS A 31 1.19 7.87 15.32
N LYS A 32 0.26 8.46 14.56
CA LYS A 32 0.03 9.91 14.55
C LYS A 32 -0.54 10.44 15.85
N ARG A 33 -1.44 9.69 16.50
CA ARG A 33 -2.00 10.05 17.80
C ARG A 33 -0.93 10.00 18.89
N ASP A 34 -0.12 8.95 18.89
CA ASP A 34 0.88 8.71 19.94
C ASP A 34 2.08 9.67 19.85
N ASN A 35 2.45 10.12 18.65
CA ASN A 35 3.64 10.95 18.41
C ASN A 35 3.35 12.45 18.20
N PHE A 36 2.14 12.95 18.44
CA PHE A 36 1.86 14.39 18.35
C PHE A 36 2.67 15.15 19.43
N PRO A 37 3.45 16.21 19.10
CA PRO A 37 3.43 17.07 17.90
C PRO A 37 4.41 16.71 16.77
N ASN A 38 5.18 15.62 16.88
CA ASN A 38 6.21 15.24 15.91
C ASN A 38 5.60 14.56 14.66
N PHE A 39 5.22 15.37 13.67
CA PHE A 39 4.57 14.91 12.43
C PHE A 39 5.44 14.00 11.53
N LEU A 40 6.77 14.03 11.68
CA LEU A 40 7.72 13.33 10.81
C LEU A 40 8.08 11.91 11.30
N ALA A 41 7.68 11.54 12.52
CA ALA A 41 8.10 10.27 13.13
C ALA A 41 7.42 9.04 12.52
N CYS A 42 6.35 9.21 11.73
CA CYS A 42 5.53 8.10 11.26
C CYS A 42 5.95 7.61 9.85
N PRO A 43 6.10 6.30 9.61
CA PRO A 43 6.51 5.75 8.32
C PRO A 43 5.48 6.03 7.21
N ARG A 44 5.95 6.50 6.06
CA ARG A 44 5.11 6.78 4.88
C ARG A 44 4.89 5.51 4.04
N TYR A 45 3.81 5.49 3.26
CA TYR A 45 3.34 4.34 2.48
C TYR A 45 4.35 3.87 1.41
N VAL A 46 5.21 2.91 1.77
CA VAL A 46 6.15 2.26 0.83
C VAL A 46 5.44 1.29 -0.12
N MET A 47 4.30 0.72 0.28
CA MET A 47 3.61 -0.33 -0.48
C MET A 47 3.13 0.14 -1.86
N ARG A 48 2.56 1.35 -1.95
CA ARG A 48 2.08 1.92 -3.22
C ARG A 48 3.23 2.19 -4.20
N MET A 49 4.40 2.59 -3.67
CA MET A 49 5.61 2.74 -4.50
C MET A 49 6.15 1.39 -4.99
N LYS A 50 6.10 0.36 -4.14
CA LYS A 50 6.52 -1.01 -4.51
C LYS A 50 5.63 -1.62 -5.60
N GLU A 51 4.31 -1.40 -5.54
CA GLU A 51 3.37 -1.88 -6.56
C GLU A 51 3.62 -1.22 -7.92
N PHE A 52 3.83 0.10 -7.93
CA PHE A 52 4.19 0.84 -9.15
C PHE A 52 5.50 0.33 -9.77
N GLU A 53 6.56 0.15 -8.97
CA GLU A 53 7.82 -0.39 -9.47
C GLU A 53 7.68 -1.83 -9.98
N ARG A 54 6.85 -2.65 -9.32
CA ARG A 54 6.58 -4.02 -9.72
C ARG A 54 5.95 -4.06 -11.11
N GLU A 55 4.90 -3.28 -11.36
CA GLU A 55 4.25 -3.21 -12.68
C GLU A 55 5.21 -2.72 -13.77
N ARG A 56 6.00 -1.67 -13.48
CA ARG A 56 7.02 -1.17 -14.40
C ARG A 56 8.00 -2.26 -14.82
N ARG A 57 8.53 -3.04 -13.86
CA ARG A 57 9.47 -4.14 -14.13
C ARG A 57 8.83 -5.26 -14.96
N LEU A 58 7.57 -5.58 -14.68
CA LEU A 58 6.82 -6.60 -15.44
C LEU A 58 6.60 -6.17 -16.89
N LEU A 59 6.25 -4.90 -17.14
CA LEU A 59 6.09 -4.38 -18.50
C LEU A 59 7.41 -4.39 -19.29
N VAL A 60 8.52 -4.00 -18.65
CA VAL A 60 9.85 -4.07 -19.28
C VAL A 60 10.25 -5.52 -19.59
N ARG A 61 9.88 -6.47 -18.72
CA ARG A 61 10.13 -7.89 -18.98
C ARG A 61 9.28 -8.42 -20.14
N LYS A 62 7.99 -8.06 -20.20
CA LYS A 62 7.10 -8.43 -21.32
C LYS A 62 7.64 -7.94 -22.65
N LYS A 63 8.03 -6.65 -22.73
CA LYS A 63 8.63 -6.07 -23.94
C LYS A 63 9.89 -6.81 -24.41
N ARG A 64 10.76 -7.24 -23.48
CA ARG A 64 11.96 -8.01 -23.82
C ARG A 64 11.62 -9.37 -24.41
N LEU A 65 10.69 -10.10 -23.79
CA LEU A 65 10.23 -11.41 -24.28
C LEU A 65 9.54 -11.29 -25.64
N GLU A 66 8.76 -10.24 -25.87
CA GLU A 66 8.13 -9.94 -27.17
C GLU A 66 9.16 -9.62 -28.26
N GLN A 67 10.20 -8.86 -27.93
CA GLN A 67 11.32 -8.57 -28.83
C GLN A 67 12.14 -9.82 -29.17
N GLU A 68 12.40 -10.68 -28.18
CA GLU A 68 13.07 -11.97 -28.37
C GLU A 68 12.24 -12.91 -29.25
N ALA A 69 10.92 -12.96 -29.05
CA ALA A 69 10.01 -13.78 -29.85
C ALA A 69 9.80 -13.25 -31.28
N ALA A 70 9.91 -11.94 -31.51
CA ALA A 70 9.81 -11.34 -32.83
C ALA A 70 11.14 -11.35 -33.62
N GLY A 71 12.27 -11.55 -32.94
CA GLY A 71 13.60 -11.64 -33.54
C GLY A 71 14.07 -13.05 -33.85
N ALA A 72 13.29 -14.08 -33.50
CA ALA A 72 13.49 -15.48 -33.84
C ALA A 72 12.57 -15.89 -35.01
#